data_AF-A0A0J1FRI0-F1
#
_entry.id   AF-A0A0J1FRI0-F1
#
_cell.length_a   1.000
_cell.length_b   1.000
_cell.length_c   1.000
_cell.angle_alpha   90.00
_cell.angle_beta   90.00
_cell.angle_gamma   90.00
#
_symmetry.space_group_name_H-M   'P 1'
#
loop_
_entity.id
_entity.type
_entity.pdbx_description
1 polymer ?
#
loop_
_entity_poly.entity_id
_entity_poly.type
_entity_poly.pdbx_seq_one_letter_code
_entity_poly.pdbx_strand_id
1 'polypeptide(L)'
;MKYNLEPQDKLQDKLRDVLGEEMFNVCLESPEKATAFGWLFSFAIADFDQKQGISSVTSNELLKAKEDLGEEFCLWCSRNYSNLRNLITLLDSYVNTYEINKKNKEHLNHLFQRINSNNYKARAVSLVKAYKKDQPTNLIDLFQRINITLVSDLKGIFSQRLCADDESDLRGFMGWLKEDLMAVLCNDLQRLFNKPRTFKLMRSRAMGSTLHEISLDLGITRQRVRQIEKTLQNHFNNYVATFWPHYILSAFAETTTYVSVNALEEYFGSLSDVLSYCLKESDCSSLQWCSELNGFIIGDGHWYSLLKGYKNLLPEMLDYDFVDPLIHEIMLKFSLPISFKDTKTVILSGYSLSGKVYLKNKISLSQMYHAVLERFYPNGIELYNPSEANCFRNYVRRLFGEVNLPKNNRALDVRLADFTILCDRRKRILPSGVKVSLDLLNKIHEAIKASKKHEILFKELFETFKKELLQTSNISNSYFLQGLLKYTFADEFDFTRYSLKKREDD
;
A
#
# COMPACT_ATOMS: atom_id res chain seq x y z
N MET A 1 9.86 -75.99 20.92
CA MET A 1 11.21 -76.58 21.01
C MET A 1 12.03 -75.75 21.97
N LYS A 2 12.45 -76.32 23.12
CA LYS A 2 13.45 -75.72 24.00
C LYS A 2 14.80 -75.86 23.32
N TYR A 3 15.45 -74.75 22.96
CA TYR A 3 16.87 -74.79 22.59
C TYR A 3 17.68 -74.94 23.88
N ASN A 4 18.42 -76.05 23.98
CA ASN A 4 19.48 -76.21 24.97
C ASN A 4 20.55 -75.15 24.66
N LEU A 5 20.72 -74.19 25.58
CA LEU A 5 21.93 -73.36 25.62
C LEU A 5 23.06 -74.27 26.09
N GLU A 6 24.12 -74.42 25.29
CA GLU A 6 25.39 -74.95 25.79
C GLU A 6 25.89 -74.04 26.93
N PRO A 7 26.57 -74.58 27.96
CA PRO A 7 27.07 -73.78 29.07
C PRO A 7 28.04 -72.72 28.56
N GLN A 8 27.85 -71.46 28.98
CA GLN A 8 28.68 -70.29 28.60
C GLN A 8 30.19 -70.56 28.76
N ASP A 9 30.57 -71.40 29.71
CA ASP A 9 31.96 -71.75 30.01
C ASP A 9 32.66 -72.47 28.83
N LYS A 10 31.94 -73.30 28.06
CA LYS A 10 32.52 -74.01 26.90
C LYS A 10 32.74 -73.12 25.67
N LEU A 11 32.00 -72.02 25.57
CA LEU A 11 32.14 -71.06 24.47
C LEU A 11 33.32 -70.11 24.74
N GLN A 12 33.53 -69.74 26.01
CA GLN A 12 34.64 -68.91 26.45
C GLN A 12 36.00 -69.59 26.27
N ASP A 13 36.10 -70.89 26.60
CA ASP A 13 37.35 -71.64 26.41
C ASP A 13 37.75 -71.76 24.92
N LYS A 14 36.77 -71.96 24.02
CA LYS A 14 37.02 -71.99 22.57
C LYS A 14 37.43 -70.63 22.01
N LEU A 15 36.85 -69.54 22.53
CA LEU A 15 37.23 -68.18 22.15
C LEU A 15 38.63 -67.82 22.66
N ARG A 16 39.01 -68.32 23.84
CA ARG A 16 40.33 -68.12 24.45
C ARG A 16 41.44 -68.84 23.68
N ASP A 17 41.17 -70.04 23.17
CA ASP A 17 42.10 -70.79 22.30
C ASP A 17 42.36 -70.10 20.95
N VAL A 18 41.35 -69.44 20.37
CA VAL A 18 41.46 -68.79 19.05
C VAL A 18 42.12 -67.41 19.13
N LEU A 19 41.86 -66.65 20.20
CA LEU A 19 42.35 -65.27 20.34
C LEU A 19 43.69 -65.19 21.08
N GLY A 20 44.07 -66.19 21.86
CA GLY A 20 45.20 -66.14 22.79
C GLY A 20 44.88 -65.33 24.06
N GLU A 21 45.60 -65.58 25.15
CA GLU A 21 45.25 -65.06 26.48
C GLU A 21 45.23 -63.53 26.58
N GLU A 22 46.20 -62.84 25.97
CA GLU A 22 46.26 -61.36 26.03
C GLU A 22 45.09 -60.71 25.29
N MET A 23 44.74 -61.18 24.09
CA MET A 23 43.65 -60.58 23.31
C MET A 23 42.26 -60.96 23.82
N PHE A 24 42.11 -62.15 24.39
CA PHE A 24 40.86 -62.57 25.05
C PHE A 24 40.54 -61.65 26.25
N ASN A 25 41.56 -61.31 27.05
CA ASN A 25 41.40 -60.39 28.19
C ASN A 25 41.08 -58.95 27.74
N VAL A 26 41.70 -58.46 26.66
CA VAL A 26 41.40 -57.13 26.08
C VAL A 26 39.96 -57.03 25.55
N CYS A 27 39.41 -58.13 25.02
CA CYS A 27 38.02 -58.18 24.54
C CYS A 27 36.99 -58.22 25.68
N LEU A 28 37.34 -58.80 26.83
CA LEU A 28 36.52 -58.82 28.04
C LEU A 28 36.50 -57.46 28.75
N GLU A 29 37.61 -56.71 28.74
CA GLU A 29 37.73 -55.40 29.39
C GLU A 29 37.08 -54.25 28.60
N SER A 30 36.80 -54.42 27.29
CA SER A 30 36.16 -53.39 26.46
C SER A 30 35.38 -54.00 25.30
N PRO A 31 34.06 -54.24 25.45
CA PRO A 31 33.19 -54.83 24.43
C PRO A 31 33.20 -54.07 23.09
N GLU A 32 33.46 -52.77 23.15
CA GLU A 32 33.59 -51.87 22.01
C GLU A 32 34.82 -52.18 21.13
N LYS A 33 35.93 -52.67 21.72
CA LYS A 33 37.12 -53.10 20.98
C LYS A 33 36.90 -54.44 20.28
N ALA A 34 36.16 -55.38 20.89
CA ALA A 34 35.85 -56.69 20.31
C ALA A 34 35.06 -56.58 18.99
N THR A 35 34.19 -55.57 18.87
CA THR A 35 33.40 -55.33 17.64
C THR A 35 34.28 -54.81 16.50
N ALA A 36 35.26 -53.94 16.78
CA ALA A 36 36.20 -53.44 15.79
C ALA A 36 37.19 -54.53 15.32
N PHE A 37 37.63 -55.40 16.23
CA PHE A 37 38.43 -56.59 15.87
C PHE A 37 37.64 -57.57 14.99
N GLY A 38 36.33 -57.73 15.22
CA GLY A 38 35.47 -58.54 14.35
C GLY A 38 35.42 -58.07 12.90
N TRP A 39 35.44 -56.76 12.66
CA TRP A 39 35.48 -56.19 11.29
C TRP A 39 36.87 -56.32 10.65
N LEU A 40 37.95 -56.09 11.41
CA LEU A 40 39.33 -56.32 10.93
C LEU A 40 39.57 -57.79 10.58
N PHE A 41 39.07 -58.71 11.41
CA PHE A 41 39.12 -60.15 11.11
C PHE A 41 38.26 -60.49 9.89
N SER A 42 37.09 -59.86 9.71
CA SER A 42 36.23 -60.12 8.56
C SER A 42 36.85 -59.68 7.23
N PHE A 43 37.55 -58.53 7.20
CA PHE A 43 38.32 -58.12 6.01
C PHE A 43 39.58 -58.96 5.80
N ALA A 44 40.29 -59.32 6.87
CA ALA A 44 41.47 -60.20 6.78
C ALA A 44 41.08 -61.62 6.31
N ILE A 45 39.92 -62.13 6.74
CA ILE A 45 39.33 -63.38 6.28
C ILE A 45 38.90 -63.25 4.81
N ALA A 46 38.30 -62.13 4.41
CA ALA A 46 37.94 -61.90 3.01
C ALA A 46 39.18 -61.81 2.09
N ASP A 47 40.24 -61.12 2.52
CA ASP A 47 41.54 -61.06 1.83
C ASP A 47 42.21 -62.45 1.79
N PHE A 48 42.08 -63.25 2.85
CA PHE A 48 42.57 -64.64 2.91
C PHE A 48 41.79 -65.55 1.94
N ASP A 49 40.46 -65.47 1.93
CA ASP A 49 39.57 -66.21 1.04
C ASP A 49 39.89 -65.91 -0.43
N GLN A 50 40.06 -64.63 -0.79
CA GLN A 50 40.46 -64.22 -2.14
C GLN A 50 41.83 -64.79 -2.53
N LYS A 51 42.82 -64.76 -1.62
CA LYS A 51 44.16 -65.32 -1.86
C LYS A 51 44.16 -66.85 -1.99
N GLN A 52 43.21 -67.54 -1.36
CA GLN A 52 43.04 -68.98 -1.45
C GLN A 52 42.04 -69.41 -2.54
N GLY A 53 41.50 -68.47 -3.32
CA GLY A 53 40.53 -68.74 -4.39
C GLY A 53 39.14 -69.18 -3.88
N ILE A 54 38.84 -68.95 -2.61
CA ILE A 54 37.56 -69.27 -1.98
C ILE A 54 36.61 -68.10 -2.27
N SER A 55 35.57 -68.35 -3.07
CA SER A 55 34.58 -67.34 -3.44
C SER A 55 33.35 -67.44 -2.55
N SER A 56 33.30 -66.61 -1.50
CA SER A 56 32.11 -66.43 -0.67
C SER A 56 31.44 -65.10 -1.01
N VAL A 57 30.12 -65.08 -1.12
CA VAL A 57 29.33 -63.86 -1.42
C VAL A 57 29.66 -62.76 -0.41
N THR A 58 29.74 -63.12 0.87
CA THR A 58 30.05 -62.20 1.97
C THR A 58 31.47 -61.65 1.87
N SER A 59 32.47 -62.48 1.53
CA SER A 59 33.87 -62.06 1.39
C SER A 59 34.05 -61.12 0.18
N ASN A 60 33.35 -61.40 -0.93
CA ASN A 60 33.37 -60.54 -2.12
C ASN A 60 32.69 -59.19 -1.87
N GLU A 61 31.57 -59.16 -1.13
CA GLU A 61 30.91 -57.92 -0.73
C GLU A 61 31.78 -57.07 0.21
N LEU A 62 32.51 -57.70 1.13
CA LEU A 62 33.46 -57.04 2.01
C LEU A 62 34.65 -56.43 1.23
N LEU A 63 35.23 -57.15 0.27
CA LEU A 63 36.30 -56.62 -0.56
C LEU A 63 35.85 -55.44 -1.42
N LYS A 64 34.64 -55.54 -2.00
CA LYS A 64 34.05 -54.44 -2.77
C LYS A 64 33.79 -53.21 -1.92
N ALA A 65 33.29 -53.38 -0.70
CA ALA A 65 33.11 -52.28 0.25
C ALA A 65 34.45 -51.63 0.66
N LYS A 66 35.52 -52.42 0.79
CA LYS A 66 36.90 -51.92 1.07
C LYS A 66 37.46 -51.12 -0.11
N GLU A 67 37.20 -51.53 -1.35
CA GLU A 67 37.56 -50.80 -2.56
C GLU A 67 36.77 -49.48 -2.72
N ASP A 68 35.45 -49.51 -2.49
CA ASP A 68 34.56 -48.35 -2.65
C ASP A 68 34.81 -47.26 -1.58
N LEU A 69 35.19 -47.64 -0.36
CA LEU A 69 35.45 -46.71 0.75
C LEU A 69 36.91 -46.24 0.82
N GLY A 70 37.84 -46.96 0.20
CA GLY A 70 39.28 -46.70 0.20
C GLY A 70 40.03 -47.27 1.40
N GLU A 71 41.17 -47.92 1.14
CA GLU A 71 41.96 -48.65 2.14
C GLU A 71 42.46 -47.76 3.29
N GLU A 72 42.87 -46.52 2.99
CA GLU A 72 43.32 -45.55 4.00
C GLU A 72 42.20 -45.14 4.96
N PHE A 73 40.96 -45.02 4.47
CA PHE A 73 39.80 -44.70 5.31
C PHE A 73 39.45 -45.88 6.21
N CYS A 74 39.46 -47.11 5.69
CA CYS A 74 39.27 -48.33 6.49
C CYS A 74 40.35 -48.48 7.58
N LEU A 75 41.62 -48.19 7.26
CA LEU A 75 42.73 -48.18 8.22
C LEU A 75 42.62 -47.04 9.25
N TRP A 76 42.11 -45.88 8.84
CA TRP A 76 41.87 -44.77 9.75
C TRP A 76 40.73 -45.08 10.73
N CYS A 77 39.64 -45.66 10.24
CA CYS A 77 38.49 -46.11 11.05
C CYS A 77 38.89 -47.16 12.09
N SER A 78 39.80 -48.08 11.74
CA SER A 78 40.30 -49.08 12.68
C SER A 78 41.21 -48.52 13.77
N ARG A 79 41.95 -47.43 13.47
CA ARG A 79 42.85 -46.76 14.42
C ARG A 79 42.17 -45.71 15.30
N ASN A 80 41.03 -45.17 14.88
CA ASN A 80 40.34 -44.05 15.54
C ASN A 80 38.89 -44.38 15.90
N TYR A 81 38.68 -45.45 16.66
CA TYR A 81 37.37 -46.01 17.00
C TYR A 81 36.37 -44.99 17.61
N SER A 82 36.81 -44.14 18.53
CA SER A 82 35.97 -43.09 19.13
C SER A 82 35.48 -42.07 18.08
N ASN A 83 36.32 -41.75 17.10
CA ASN A 83 35.98 -40.83 16.02
C ASN A 83 35.07 -41.50 14.98
N LEU A 84 35.20 -42.81 14.75
CA LEU A 84 34.26 -43.58 13.91
C LEU A 84 32.85 -43.58 14.51
N ARG A 85 32.71 -43.80 15.82
CA ARG A 85 31.41 -43.72 16.50
C ARG A 85 30.77 -42.34 16.35
N ASN A 86 31.57 -41.28 16.48
CA ASN A 86 31.11 -39.90 16.25
C ASN A 86 30.69 -39.67 14.79
N LEU A 87 31.46 -40.19 13.83
CA LEU A 87 31.15 -40.11 12.40
C LEU A 87 29.84 -40.84 12.07
N ILE A 88 29.65 -42.07 12.56
CA ILE A 88 28.42 -42.85 12.38
C ILE A 88 27.24 -42.11 13.00
N THR A 89 27.39 -41.62 14.22
CA THR A 89 26.31 -40.83 14.89
C THR A 89 25.95 -39.58 14.09
N LEU A 90 26.94 -38.90 13.49
CA LEU A 90 26.73 -37.73 12.65
C LEU A 90 26.05 -38.09 11.32
N LEU A 91 26.44 -39.20 10.68
CA LEU A 91 25.82 -39.71 9.46
C LEU A 91 24.38 -40.19 9.72
N ASP A 92 24.14 -40.90 10.81
CA ASP A 92 22.80 -41.33 11.23
C ASP A 92 21.91 -40.13 11.55
N SER A 93 22.45 -39.10 12.21
CA SER A 93 21.74 -37.83 12.44
C SER A 93 21.37 -37.16 11.10
N TYR A 94 22.30 -37.16 10.14
CA TYR A 94 22.05 -36.60 8.81
C TYR A 94 21.00 -37.38 8.03
N VAL A 95 21.08 -38.72 8.00
CA VAL A 95 20.11 -39.61 7.33
C VAL A 95 18.73 -39.47 7.97
N ASN A 96 18.65 -39.46 9.30
CA ASN A 96 17.38 -39.25 10.02
C ASN A 96 16.78 -37.88 9.68
N THR A 97 17.60 -36.82 9.65
CA THR A 97 17.15 -35.48 9.27
C THR A 97 16.67 -35.43 7.82
N TYR A 98 17.34 -36.14 6.89
CA TYR A 98 16.92 -36.25 5.50
C TYR A 98 15.57 -36.97 5.35
N GLU A 99 15.40 -38.11 6.02
CA GLU A 99 14.16 -38.89 5.99
C GLU A 99 12.97 -38.15 6.62
N ILE A 100 13.19 -37.42 7.73
CA ILE A 100 12.17 -36.55 8.33
C ILE A 100 11.76 -35.45 7.34
N ASN A 101 12.73 -34.76 6.74
CA ASN A 101 12.44 -33.71 5.75
C ASN A 101 11.69 -34.24 4.53
N LYS A 102 12.04 -35.45 4.05
CA LYS A 102 11.35 -36.11 2.95
C LYS A 102 9.88 -36.39 3.29
N LYS A 103 9.62 -37.00 4.46
CA LYS A 103 8.25 -37.26 4.95
C LYS A 103 7.46 -35.97 5.13
N ASN A 104 8.08 -34.91 5.63
CA ASN A 104 7.43 -33.61 5.80
C ASN A 104 7.04 -32.99 4.46
N LYS A 105 7.92 -33.07 3.45
CA LYS A 105 7.60 -32.64 2.07
C LYS A 105 6.46 -33.42 1.47
N GLU A 106 6.46 -34.75 1.60
CA GLU A 106 5.37 -35.61 1.12
C GLU A 106 4.03 -35.23 1.78
N HIS A 107 4.05 -34.98 3.09
CA HIS A 107 2.85 -34.55 3.81
C HIS A 107 2.35 -33.17 3.38
N LEU A 108 3.23 -32.18 3.23
CA LEU A 108 2.88 -30.84 2.75
C LEU A 108 2.31 -30.90 1.33
N ASN A 109 2.90 -31.73 0.45
CA ASN A 109 2.37 -31.94 -0.89
C ASN A 109 0.97 -32.56 -0.87
N HIS A 110 0.74 -33.56 0.00
CA HIS A 110 -0.59 -34.14 0.18
C HIS A 110 -1.61 -33.12 0.74
N LEU A 111 -1.21 -32.24 1.67
CA LEU A 111 -2.08 -31.16 2.15
C LEU A 111 -2.41 -30.17 1.03
N PHE A 112 -1.42 -29.79 0.23
CA PHE A 112 -1.61 -28.89 -0.91
C PHE A 112 -2.58 -29.46 -1.95
N GLN A 113 -2.47 -30.74 -2.27
CA GLN A 113 -3.40 -31.43 -3.18
C GLN A 113 -4.86 -31.45 -2.66
N ARG A 114 -5.06 -31.28 -1.35
CA ARG A 114 -6.38 -31.23 -0.72
C ARG A 114 -6.92 -29.81 -0.58
N ILE A 115 -6.15 -28.79 -0.93
CA ILE A 115 -6.64 -27.40 -0.92
C ILE A 115 -7.78 -27.29 -1.94
N ASN A 116 -8.85 -26.60 -1.55
CA ASN A 116 -9.95 -26.34 -2.47
C ASN A 116 -9.44 -25.48 -3.64
N SER A 117 -9.68 -25.93 -4.87
CA SER A 117 -9.25 -25.23 -6.09
C SER A 117 -9.76 -23.79 -6.21
N ASN A 118 -10.90 -23.48 -5.60
CA ASN A 118 -11.44 -22.12 -5.59
C ASN A 118 -10.54 -21.14 -4.83
N ASN A 119 -9.75 -21.63 -3.87
CA ASN A 119 -8.81 -20.81 -3.11
C ASN A 119 -7.53 -20.50 -3.89
N TYR A 120 -7.22 -21.17 -5.00
CA TYR A 120 -5.92 -21.04 -5.68
C TYR A 120 -5.60 -19.63 -6.18
N LYS A 121 -6.62 -18.88 -6.59
CA LYS A 121 -6.48 -17.49 -7.03
C LYS A 121 -6.45 -16.48 -5.88
N ALA A 122 -6.69 -16.93 -4.65
CA ALA A 122 -6.70 -16.05 -3.50
C ALA A 122 -5.27 -15.64 -3.12
N ARG A 123 -5.13 -14.40 -2.64
CA ARG A 123 -3.84 -13.88 -2.15
C ARG A 123 -3.47 -14.51 -0.82
N ALA A 124 -2.30 -15.15 -0.78
CA ALA A 124 -1.86 -15.94 0.36
C ALA A 124 -1.68 -15.07 1.62
N VAL A 125 -1.06 -13.88 1.49
CA VAL A 125 -0.80 -12.98 2.63
C VAL A 125 -2.10 -12.49 3.28
N SER A 126 -3.12 -12.14 2.50
CA SER A 126 -4.42 -11.73 3.05
C SER A 126 -5.08 -12.88 3.81
N LEU A 127 -5.01 -14.11 3.29
CA LEU A 127 -5.54 -15.30 3.97
C LEU A 127 -4.78 -15.65 5.25
N VAL A 128 -3.46 -15.46 5.30
CA VAL A 128 -2.69 -15.66 6.54
C VAL A 128 -3.17 -14.72 7.63
N LYS A 129 -3.44 -13.45 7.30
CA LYS A 129 -4.01 -12.46 8.24
C LYS A 129 -5.40 -12.87 8.74
N ALA A 130 -6.22 -13.50 7.89
CA ALA A 130 -7.52 -14.05 8.31
C ALA A 130 -7.38 -15.30 9.20
N TYR A 131 -6.40 -16.16 8.93
CA TYR A 131 -6.22 -17.45 9.59
C TYR A 131 -5.75 -17.32 11.05
N LYS A 132 -4.77 -16.46 11.34
CA LYS A 132 -4.18 -16.31 12.68
C LYS A 132 -4.05 -14.85 13.07
N LYS A 133 -5.11 -14.34 13.69
CA LYS A 133 -5.28 -12.96 14.15
C LYS A 133 -4.25 -12.50 15.20
N ASP A 134 -4.00 -13.32 16.22
CA ASP A 134 -3.33 -12.91 17.46
C ASP A 134 -2.01 -13.66 17.75
N GLN A 135 -1.51 -14.43 16.78
CA GLN A 135 -0.22 -15.11 16.89
C GLN A 135 0.73 -14.58 15.82
N PRO A 136 1.95 -14.13 16.18
CA PRO A 136 2.96 -13.82 15.19
C PRO A 136 3.29 -15.11 14.44
N THR A 137 2.80 -15.22 13.21
CA THR A 137 3.22 -16.29 12.29
C THR A 137 4.34 -15.72 11.43
N ASN A 138 5.43 -16.46 11.31
CA ASN A 138 6.49 -16.11 10.36
C ASN A 138 6.09 -16.44 8.90
N LEU A 139 4.86 -16.92 8.66
CA LEU A 139 4.38 -17.26 7.32
C LEU A 139 4.37 -16.07 6.37
N ILE A 140 4.08 -14.85 6.84
CA ILE A 140 4.12 -13.66 5.98
C ILE A 140 5.55 -13.41 5.49
N ASP A 141 6.53 -13.46 6.39
CA ASP A 141 7.95 -13.27 6.06
C ASP A 141 8.47 -14.41 5.17
N LEU A 142 8.04 -15.65 5.44
CA LEU A 142 8.32 -16.82 4.61
C LEU A 142 7.78 -16.63 3.19
N PHE A 143 6.54 -16.17 3.06
CA PHE A 143 5.90 -15.96 1.76
C PHE A 143 6.58 -14.84 0.99
N GLN A 144 7.00 -13.76 1.66
CA GLN A 144 7.79 -12.70 1.03
C GLN A 144 9.15 -13.21 0.55
N ARG A 145 9.88 -13.98 1.38
CA ARG A 145 11.17 -14.56 1.03
C ARG A 145 11.12 -15.49 -0.19
N ILE A 146 10.04 -16.26 -0.31
CA ILE A 146 9.86 -17.27 -1.39
C ILE A 146 9.05 -16.68 -2.56
N ASN A 147 8.62 -15.43 -2.47
CA ASN A 147 7.78 -14.74 -3.46
C ASN A 147 6.44 -15.47 -3.73
N ILE A 148 5.77 -15.89 -2.67
CA ILE A 148 4.44 -16.51 -2.70
C ILE A 148 3.40 -15.40 -2.66
N THR A 149 2.68 -15.24 -3.76
CA THR A 149 1.65 -14.20 -3.90
C THR A 149 0.25 -14.78 -3.78
N LEU A 150 0.01 -15.91 -4.45
CA LEU A 150 -1.24 -16.63 -4.49
C LEU A 150 -1.13 -17.97 -3.76
N VAL A 151 -2.26 -18.54 -3.37
CA VAL A 151 -2.32 -19.89 -2.78
C VAL A 151 -1.76 -20.94 -3.75
N SER A 152 -1.92 -20.77 -5.06
CA SER A 152 -1.31 -21.65 -6.07
C SER A 152 0.21 -21.70 -6.02
N ASP A 153 0.86 -20.67 -5.47
CA ASP A 153 2.32 -20.55 -5.41
C ASP A 153 2.91 -21.33 -4.23
N LEU A 154 2.08 -21.83 -3.30
CA LEU A 154 2.53 -22.61 -2.14
C LEU A 154 3.32 -23.87 -2.51
N LYS A 155 3.17 -24.38 -3.75
CA LYS A 155 4.01 -25.46 -4.30
C LYS A 155 5.51 -25.11 -4.26
N GLY A 156 5.86 -23.82 -4.33
CA GLY A 156 7.24 -23.33 -4.24
C GLY A 156 7.89 -23.59 -2.88
N ILE A 157 7.11 -23.91 -1.85
CA ILE A 157 7.62 -24.20 -0.51
C ILE A 157 8.33 -25.57 -0.46
N PHE A 158 7.94 -26.53 -1.30
CA PHE A 158 8.44 -27.91 -1.21
C PHE A 158 9.94 -28.06 -1.52
N SER A 159 10.53 -27.06 -2.19
CA SER A 159 11.96 -27.01 -2.46
C SER A 159 12.78 -26.40 -1.32
N GLN A 160 12.13 -25.80 -0.32
CA GLN A 160 12.79 -25.03 0.74
C GLN A 160 13.05 -25.87 1.99
N ARG A 161 14.02 -25.42 2.81
CA ARG A 161 14.17 -25.88 4.19
C ARG A 161 13.31 -24.99 5.09
N LEU A 162 12.41 -25.61 5.86
CA LEU A 162 11.55 -24.94 6.82
C LEU A 162 12.06 -25.23 8.23
N CYS A 163 11.88 -24.27 9.15
CA CYS A 163 11.99 -24.58 10.57
C CYS A 163 10.72 -25.29 11.05
N ALA A 164 10.78 -25.89 12.26
CA ALA A 164 9.65 -26.64 12.81
C ALA A 164 8.39 -25.77 13.02
N ASP A 165 8.56 -24.51 13.42
CA ASP A 165 7.47 -23.58 13.68
C ASP A 165 6.74 -23.20 12.37
N ASP A 166 7.50 -22.82 11.33
CA ASP A 166 6.98 -22.51 10.00
C ASP A 166 6.20 -23.71 9.43
N GLU A 167 6.71 -24.92 9.65
CA GLU A 167 6.07 -26.13 9.17
C GLU A 167 4.73 -26.41 9.86
N SER A 168 4.67 -26.25 11.18
CA SER A 168 3.45 -26.41 11.97
C SER A 168 2.37 -25.40 11.55
N ASP A 169 2.75 -24.12 11.44
CA ASP A 169 1.86 -23.05 11.00
C ASP A 169 1.35 -23.28 9.58
N LEU A 170 2.24 -23.70 8.66
CA LEU A 170 1.89 -23.99 7.28
C LEU A 170 0.92 -25.17 7.16
N ARG A 171 1.13 -26.24 7.95
CA ARG A 171 0.22 -27.40 7.99
C ARG A 171 -1.17 -26.99 8.44
N GLY A 172 -1.27 -26.18 9.49
CA GLY A 172 -2.55 -25.65 9.96
C GLY A 172 -3.23 -24.76 8.92
N PHE A 173 -2.47 -23.85 8.31
CA PHE A 173 -2.95 -22.96 7.26
C PHE A 173 -3.46 -23.73 6.03
N MET A 174 -2.69 -24.67 5.49
CA MET A 174 -3.12 -25.54 4.38
C MET A 174 -4.32 -26.42 4.77
N GLY A 175 -4.40 -26.82 6.04
CA GLY A 175 -5.55 -27.53 6.60
C GLY A 175 -6.84 -26.72 6.52
N TRP A 176 -6.78 -25.43 6.87
CA TRP A 176 -7.90 -24.49 6.77
C TRP A 176 -8.33 -24.22 5.32
N LEU A 177 -7.36 -24.17 4.38
CA LEU A 177 -7.62 -23.99 2.95
C LEU A 177 -8.29 -25.19 2.24
N LYS A 178 -8.59 -26.29 2.93
CA LYS A 178 -9.32 -27.44 2.38
C LYS A 178 -10.79 -27.10 2.07
N GLU A 179 -11.36 -26.14 2.78
CA GLU A 179 -12.73 -25.67 2.54
C GLU A 179 -12.75 -24.56 1.49
N ASP A 180 -13.87 -24.37 0.80
CA ASP A 180 -14.08 -23.19 -0.03
C ASP A 180 -14.35 -21.99 0.86
N LEU A 181 -13.33 -21.13 1.06
CA LEU A 181 -13.41 -20.05 2.03
C LEU A 181 -14.47 -19.00 1.68
N MET A 182 -14.67 -18.73 0.37
CA MET A 182 -15.70 -17.79 -0.06
C MET A 182 -17.09 -18.38 0.14
N ALA A 183 -17.29 -19.67 -0.16
CA ALA A 183 -18.56 -20.33 0.12
C ALA A 183 -18.87 -20.40 1.63
N VAL A 184 -17.86 -20.66 2.47
CA VAL A 184 -17.99 -20.62 3.94
C VAL A 184 -18.41 -19.23 4.40
N LEU A 185 -17.72 -18.19 3.93
CA LEU A 185 -18.06 -16.79 4.23
C LEU A 185 -19.50 -16.43 3.80
N CYS A 186 -19.91 -16.82 2.58
CA CYS A 186 -21.28 -16.62 2.10
C CYS A 186 -22.31 -17.30 3.02
N ASN A 187 -22.06 -18.55 3.42
CA ASN A 187 -22.96 -19.30 4.30
C ASN A 187 -23.06 -18.66 5.69
N ASP A 188 -21.96 -18.18 6.25
CA ASP A 188 -21.93 -17.50 7.53
C ASP A 188 -22.73 -16.19 7.49
N LEU A 189 -22.56 -15.39 6.45
CA LEU A 189 -23.32 -14.15 6.27
C LEU A 189 -24.81 -14.42 6.07
N GLN A 190 -25.18 -15.45 5.29
CA GLN A 190 -26.57 -15.87 5.14
C GLN A 190 -27.19 -16.29 6.47
N ARG A 191 -26.44 -17.02 7.31
CA ARG A 191 -26.88 -17.40 8.66
C ARG A 191 -27.02 -16.20 9.57
N LEU A 192 -26.09 -15.24 9.49
CA LEU A 192 -26.13 -14.01 10.29
C LEU A 192 -27.33 -13.14 9.91
N PHE A 193 -27.68 -13.09 8.62
CA PHE A 193 -28.77 -12.30 8.06
C PHE A 193 -30.07 -13.10 7.85
N ASN A 194 -30.19 -14.29 8.47
CA ASN A 194 -31.26 -15.25 8.19
C ASN A 194 -32.68 -14.76 8.50
N LYS A 195 -32.85 -13.81 9.42
CA LYS A 195 -34.18 -13.34 9.87
C LYS A 195 -34.78 -12.39 8.83
N PRO A 196 -35.86 -12.77 8.11
CA PRO A 196 -36.37 -11.99 6.98
C PRO A 196 -36.79 -10.56 7.36
N ARG A 197 -37.43 -10.39 8.52
CA ARG A 197 -37.85 -9.06 9.01
C ARG A 197 -36.66 -8.17 9.36
N THR A 198 -35.64 -8.73 9.99
CA THR A 198 -34.39 -8.02 10.31
C THR A 198 -33.65 -7.67 9.03
N PHE A 199 -33.53 -8.61 8.10
CA PHE A 199 -32.91 -8.39 6.81
C PHE A 199 -33.60 -7.28 6.00
N LYS A 200 -34.93 -7.31 5.88
CA LYS A 200 -35.72 -6.25 5.23
C LYS A 200 -35.44 -4.88 5.87
N LEU A 201 -35.44 -4.80 7.20
CA LEU A 201 -35.13 -3.58 7.94
C LEU A 201 -33.72 -3.05 7.59
N MET A 202 -32.70 -3.89 7.67
CA MET A 202 -31.32 -3.48 7.37
C MET A 202 -31.14 -3.07 5.92
N ARG A 203 -31.83 -3.76 5.01
CA ARG A 203 -31.84 -3.41 3.59
C ARG A 203 -32.43 -2.03 3.35
N SER A 204 -33.56 -1.70 3.99
CA SER A 204 -34.12 -0.35 3.96
C SER A 204 -33.16 0.69 4.55
N ARG A 205 -32.44 0.37 5.63
CA ARG A 205 -31.40 1.26 6.18
C ARG A 205 -30.25 1.47 5.20
N ALA A 206 -29.76 0.41 4.56
CA ALA A 206 -28.71 0.46 3.54
C ALA A 206 -29.11 1.32 2.33
N MET A 207 -30.40 1.32 1.97
CA MET A 207 -30.98 2.18 0.92
C MET A 207 -31.24 3.62 1.36
N GLY A 208 -30.93 3.98 2.61
CA GLY A 208 -31.06 5.34 3.14
C GLY A 208 -32.40 5.67 3.80
N SER A 209 -33.32 4.70 3.97
CA SER A 209 -34.60 4.95 4.63
C SER A 209 -34.42 5.37 6.09
N THR A 210 -35.23 6.33 6.53
CA THR A 210 -35.21 6.81 7.91
C THR A 210 -35.84 5.80 8.87
N LEU A 211 -35.50 5.91 10.16
CA LEU A 211 -36.16 5.11 11.21
C LEU A 211 -37.67 5.29 11.22
N HIS A 212 -38.16 6.46 10.79
CA HIS A 212 -39.59 6.72 10.71
C HIS A 212 -40.27 5.99 9.55
N GLU A 213 -39.70 6.05 8.36
CA GLU A 213 -40.24 5.35 7.19
C GLU A 213 -40.33 3.85 7.44
N ILE A 214 -39.26 3.27 8.01
CA ILE A 214 -39.21 1.85 8.36
C ILE A 214 -40.22 1.52 9.47
N SER A 215 -40.39 2.42 10.46
CA SER A 215 -41.36 2.25 11.54
C SER A 215 -42.80 2.12 11.00
N LEU A 216 -43.13 2.91 9.96
CA LEU A 216 -44.43 2.89 9.29
C LEU A 216 -44.59 1.64 8.43
N ASP A 217 -43.59 1.31 7.59
CA ASP A 217 -43.64 0.13 6.70
C ASP A 217 -43.73 -1.21 7.48
N LEU A 218 -43.05 -1.31 8.62
CA LEU A 218 -43.00 -2.55 9.40
C LEU A 218 -43.97 -2.58 10.59
N GLY A 219 -44.76 -1.52 10.79
CA GLY A 219 -45.73 -1.40 11.90
C GLY A 219 -45.10 -1.53 13.29
N ILE A 220 -43.91 -0.94 13.50
CA ILE A 220 -43.17 -0.98 14.77
C ILE A 220 -42.73 0.41 15.19
N THR A 221 -42.37 0.63 16.45
CA THR A 221 -41.89 1.93 16.91
C THR A 221 -40.50 2.24 16.36
N ARG A 222 -40.16 3.53 16.18
CA ARG A 222 -38.79 3.98 15.82
C ARG A 222 -37.73 3.41 16.76
N GLN A 223 -38.06 3.30 18.05
CA GLN A 223 -37.16 2.72 19.05
C GLN A 223 -36.93 1.23 18.82
N ARG A 224 -37.96 0.49 18.41
CA ARG A 224 -37.82 -0.93 18.07
C ARG A 224 -36.94 -1.13 16.83
N VAL A 225 -37.03 -0.25 15.83
CA VAL A 225 -36.14 -0.26 14.66
C VAL A 225 -34.67 -0.15 15.11
N ARG A 226 -34.35 0.87 15.92
CA ARG A 226 -32.99 1.07 16.48
C ARG A 226 -32.47 -0.14 17.24
N GLN A 227 -33.32 -0.76 18.06
CA GLN A 227 -32.93 -1.94 18.83
C GLN A 227 -32.54 -3.10 17.91
N ILE A 228 -33.36 -3.39 16.89
CA ILE A 228 -33.10 -4.49 15.94
C ILE A 228 -31.79 -4.26 15.19
N GLU A 229 -31.60 -3.04 14.67
CA GLU A 229 -30.39 -2.61 13.97
C GLU A 229 -29.15 -2.78 14.85
N LYS A 230 -29.18 -2.25 16.08
CA LYS A 230 -28.08 -2.37 17.03
C LYS A 230 -27.77 -3.83 17.40
N THR A 231 -28.78 -4.66 17.60
CA THR A 231 -28.58 -6.08 17.91
C THR A 231 -27.87 -6.80 16.76
N LEU A 232 -28.29 -6.57 15.52
CA LEU A 232 -27.62 -7.19 14.37
C LEU A 232 -26.19 -6.65 14.20
N GLN A 233 -26.01 -5.33 14.29
CA GLN A 233 -24.67 -4.72 14.18
C GLN A 233 -23.71 -5.27 15.23
N ASN A 234 -24.16 -5.48 16.47
CA ASN A 234 -23.34 -6.11 17.51
C ASN A 234 -22.94 -7.54 17.15
N HIS A 235 -23.87 -8.35 16.62
CA HIS A 235 -23.54 -9.70 16.15
C HIS A 235 -22.56 -9.67 14.98
N PHE A 236 -22.72 -8.73 14.05
CA PHE A 236 -21.80 -8.53 12.94
C PHE A 236 -20.41 -8.09 13.42
N ASN A 237 -20.32 -7.14 14.34
CA ASN A 237 -19.04 -6.69 14.91
C ASN A 237 -18.32 -7.84 15.63
N ASN A 238 -19.06 -8.68 16.37
CA ASN A 238 -18.48 -9.89 16.97
C ASN A 238 -17.97 -10.86 15.90
N TYR A 239 -18.76 -11.10 14.83
CA TYR A 239 -18.34 -11.91 13.71
C TYR A 239 -17.06 -11.37 13.05
N VAL A 240 -17.00 -10.07 12.79
CA VAL A 240 -15.80 -9.41 12.22
C VAL A 240 -14.61 -9.55 13.14
N ALA A 241 -14.79 -9.35 14.45
CA ALA A 241 -13.73 -9.46 15.44
C ALA A 241 -13.19 -10.89 15.59
N THR A 242 -14.03 -11.91 15.39
CA THR A 242 -13.65 -13.33 15.52
C THR A 242 -13.07 -13.90 14.23
N PHE A 243 -13.68 -13.64 13.07
CA PHE A 243 -13.38 -14.36 11.83
C PHE A 243 -12.66 -13.53 10.76
N TRP A 244 -12.52 -12.22 10.99
CA TRP A 244 -11.75 -11.33 10.11
C TRP A 244 -12.13 -11.43 8.61
N PRO A 245 -13.45 -11.43 8.29
CA PRO A 245 -13.95 -11.74 6.95
C PRO A 245 -13.43 -10.76 5.90
N HIS A 246 -13.12 -9.52 6.29
CA HIS A 246 -12.58 -8.49 5.41
C HIS A 246 -11.21 -8.85 4.81
N TYR A 247 -10.41 -9.68 5.48
CA TYR A 247 -9.16 -10.22 4.92
C TYR A 247 -9.41 -11.37 3.95
N ILE A 248 -10.44 -12.18 4.18
CA ILE A 248 -10.90 -13.17 3.19
C ILE A 248 -11.37 -12.42 1.94
N LEU A 249 -12.24 -11.41 2.08
CA LEU A 249 -12.69 -10.56 0.97
C LEU A 249 -11.52 -9.95 0.19
N SER A 250 -10.54 -9.38 0.90
CA SER A 250 -9.32 -8.83 0.28
C SER A 250 -8.51 -9.87 -0.50
N ALA A 251 -8.49 -11.13 -0.05
CA ALA A 251 -7.75 -12.18 -0.72
C ALA A 251 -8.31 -12.51 -2.11
N PHE A 252 -9.62 -12.35 -2.30
CA PHE A 252 -10.31 -12.60 -3.56
C PHE A 252 -10.60 -11.32 -4.37
N ALA A 253 -10.29 -10.14 -3.83
CA ALA A 253 -10.48 -8.87 -4.53
C ALA A 253 -9.40 -8.63 -5.60
N GLU A 254 -9.76 -7.93 -6.68
CA GLU A 254 -8.82 -7.52 -7.73
C GLU A 254 -7.69 -6.64 -7.17
N THR A 255 -7.98 -5.83 -6.16
CA THR A 255 -7.06 -4.87 -5.53
C THR A 255 -6.54 -5.37 -4.19
N THR A 256 -5.25 -5.15 -3.91
CA THR A 256 -4.57 -5.67 -2.70
C THR A 256 -4.94 -4.92 -1.43
N THR A 257 -5.38 -3.67 -1.57
CA THR A 257 -5.47 -2.68 -0.50
C THR A 257 -6.88 -2.30 -0.12
N TYR A 258 -7.85 -2.57 -0.99
CA TYR A 258 -9.25 -2.29 -0.73
C TYR A 258 -10.15 -3.30 -1.43
N VAL A 259 -11.42 -3.37 -1.02
CA VAL A 259 -12.48 -4.16 -1.62
C VAL A 259 -13.59 -3.21 -2.08
N SER A 260 -13.88 -3.17 -3.38
CA SER A 260 -14.95 -2.32 -3.92
C SER A 260 -16.34 -2.87 -3.59
N VAL A 261 -17.35 -1.99 -3.54
CA VAL A 261 -18.75 -2.43 -3.40
C VAL A 261 -19.18 -3.31 -4.56
N ASN A 262 -18.70 -3.02 -5.79
CA ASN A 262 -18.98 -3.85 -6.97
C ASN A 262 -18.48 -5.29 -6.77
N ALA A 263 -17.29 -5.48 -6.19
CA ALA A 263 -16.80 -6.82 -5.87
C ALA A 263 -17.71 -7.52 -4.84
N LEU A 264 -18.25 -6.81 -3.86
CA LEU A 264 -19.22 -7.38 -2.92
C LEU A 264 -20.54 -7.76 -3.61
N GLU A 265 -21.01 -6.97 -4.57
CA GLU A 265 -22.21 -7.29 -5.36
C GLU A 265 -22.01 -8.55 -6.19
N GLU A 266 -20.85 -8.71 -6.82
CA GLU A 266 -20.49 -9.90 -7.60
C GLU A 266 -20.47 -11.16 -6.73
N TYR A 267 -19.92 -11.09 -5.52
CA TYR A 267 -19.80 -12.25 -4.63
C TYR A 267 -21.07 -12.58 -3.85
N PHE A 268 -21.81 -11.56 -3.40
CA PHE A 268 -22.89 -11.73 -2.42
C PHE A 268 -24.27 -11.34 -2.93
N GLY A 269 -24.37 -10.79 -4.14
CA GLY A 269 -25.64 -10.44 -4.78
C GLY A 269 -26.53 -9.60 -3.87
N SER A 270 -27.72 -10.11 -3.54
CA SER A 270 -28.71 -9.39 -2.73
C SER A 270 -28.29 -9.10 -1.28
N LEU A 271 -27.20 -9.68 -0.78
CA LEU A 271 -26.68 -9.42 0.56
C LEU A 271 -25.67 -8.27 0.60
N SER A 272 -25.20 -7.80 -0.56
CA SER A 272 -24.10 -6.83 -0.65
C SER A 272 -24.43 -5.48 -0.02
N ASP A 273 -25.69 -5.03 -0.13
CA ASP A 273 -26.18 -3.77 0.42
C ASP A 273 -26.15 -3.79 1.96
N VAL A 274 -26.69 -4.85 2.56
CA VAL A 274 -26.69 -5.07 4.01
C VAL A 274 -25.27 -5.30 4.51
N LEU A 275 -24.45 -6.09 3.81
CA LEU A 275 -23.04 -6.31 4.18
C LEU A 275 -22.27 -4.98 4.15
N SER A 276 -22.42 -4.19 3.08
CA SER A 276 -21.75 -2.89 2.95
C SER A 276 -22.18 -1.93 4.05
N TYR A 277 -23.47 -1.92 4.42
CA TYR A 277 -23.96 -1.13 5.53
C TYR A 277 -23.31 -1.55 6.85
N CYS A 278 -23.33 -2.85 7.16
CA CYS A 278 -22.74 -3.38 8.39
C CYS A 278 -21.23 -3.14 8.47
N LEU A 279 -20.50 -3.24 7.35
CA LEU A 279 -19.07 -2.94 7.28
C LEU A 279 -18.78 -1.45 7.52
N LYS A 280 -19.63 -0.52 7.04
CA LYS A 280 -19.47 0.93 7.27
C LYS A 280 -19.66 1.30 8.74
N GLU A 281 -20.59 0.64 9.42
CA GLU A 281 -20.91 0.84 10.84
C GLU A 281 -20.03 -0.01 11.79
N SER A 282 -19.06 -0.76 11.25
CA SER A 282 -18.19 -1.62 12.05
C SER A 282 -17.06 -0.84 12.70
N ASP A 283 -16.86 -1.03 14.00
CA ASP A 283 -15.74 -0.45 14.77
C ASP A 283 -14.44 -1.27 14.63
N CYS A 284 -14.05 -1.61 13.40
CA CYS A 284 -12.86 -2.42 13.14
C CYS A 284 -11.68 -1.55 12.71
N SER A 285 -10.56 -1.59 13.45
CA SER A 285 -9.39 -0.75 13.17
C SER A 285 -8.67 -1.09 11.86
N SER A 286 -8.83 -2.32 11.35
CA SER A 286 -8.26 -2.76 10.08
C SER A 286 -9.20 -2.58 8.88
N LEU A 287 -10.28 -1.83 9.06
CA LEU A 287 -11.32 -1.62 8.06
C LEU A 287 -11.69 -0.13 8.02
N GLN A 288 -11.57 0.51 6.87
CA GLN A 288 -11.94 1.90 6.71
C GLN A 288 -12.75 2.12 5.42
N TRP A 289 -13.88 2.81 5.53
CA TRP A 289 -14.65 3.21 4.35
C TRP A 289 -13.94 4.31 3.55
N CYS A 290 -13.83 4.10 2.24
CA CYS A 290 -13.31 5.07 1.27
C CYS A 290 -14.42 5.42 0.26
N SER A 291 -15.01 6.59 0.42
CA SER A 291 -16.04 7.10 -0.49
C SER A 291 -15.53 7.30 -1.92
N GLU A 292 -14.28 7.72 -2.08
CA GLU A 292 -13.67 8.06 -3.37
C GLU A 292 -13.49 6.84 -4.27
N LEU A 293 -13.21 5.67 -3.68
CA LEU A 293 -13.06 4.41 -4.38
C LEU A 293 -14.32 3.55 -4.33
N ASN A 294 -15.38 4.04 -3.66
CA ASN A 294 -16.59 3.27 -3.36
C ASN A 294 -16.26 1.88 -2.82
N GLY A 295 -15.46 1.83 -1.74
CA GLY A 295 -14.93 0.57 -1.23
C GLY A 295 -14.35 0.66 0.18
N PHE A 296 -13.92 -0.49 0.69
CA PHE A 296 -13.39 -0.68 2.03
C PHE A 296 -11.87 -0.91 1.98
N ILE A 297 -11.10 -0.01 2.58
CA ILE A 297 -9.66 -0.14 2.75
C ILE A 297 -9.39 -1.17 3.84
N ILE A 298 -8.48 -2.09 3.55
CA ILE A 298 -8.14 -3.21 4.42
C ILE A 298 -6.72 -3.02 4.97
N GLY A 299 -6.55 -3.16 6.28
CA GLY A 299 -5.30 -2.91 7.01
C GLY A 299 -5.28 -1.56 7.71
N ASP A 300 -4.09 -1.00 7.92
CA ASP A 300 -3.88 0.21 8.73
C ASP A 300 -4.40 1.52 8.09
N GLY A 301 -4.73 1.51 6.80
CA GLY A 301 -5.20 2.69 6.07
C GLY A 301 -4.19 3.85 6.02
N HIS A 302 -2.90 3.60 6.32
CA HIS A 302 -1.89 4.66 6.43
C HIS A 302 -1.71 5.40 5.10
N TRP A 303 -1.64 4.65 3.99
CA TRP A 303 -1.52 5.22 2.64
C TRP A 303 -2.68 6.16 2.30
N TYR A 304 -3.90 5.84 2.73
CA TYR A 304 -5.08 6.65 2.45
C TYR A 304 -5.09 7.93 3.29
N SER A 305 -4.66 7.82 4.55
CA SER A 305 -4.49 8.98 5.43
C SER A 305 -3.45 9.97 4.87
N LEU A 306 -2.33 9.46 4.35
CA LEU A 306 -1.34 10.27 3.64
C LEU A 306 -1.92 10.98 2.42
N LEU A 307 -2.68 10.26 1.58
CA LEU A 307 -3.33 10.84 0.40
C LEU A 307 -4.34 11.93 0.77
N LYS A 308 -5.14 11.73 1.83
CA LYS A 308 -6.05 12.76 2.33
C LYS A 308 -5.30 14.00 2.83
N GLY A 309 -4.22 13.80 3.58
CA GLY A 309 -3.37 14.89 4.04
C GLY A 309 -2.78 15.68 2.87
N TYR A 310 -2.24 14.98 1.86
CA TYR A 310 -1.64 15.62 0.69
C TYR A 310 -2.70 16.35 -0.17
N LYS A 311 -3.87 15.74 -0.38
CA LYS A 311 -4.99 16.35 -1.10
C LYS A 311 -5.41 17.71 -0.52
N ASN A 312 -5.37 17.84 0.80
CA ASN A 312 -5.71 19.10 1.46
C ASN A 312 -4.71 20.23 1.16
N LEU A 313 -3.46 19.90 0.86
CA LEU A 313 -2.40 20.85 0.50
C LEU A 313 -2.44 21.26 -0.99
N LEU A 314 -3.19 20.55 -1.83
CA LEU A 314 -3.25 20.86 -3.25
C LEU A 314 -3.97 22.19 -3.52
N PRO A 315 -3.52 22.96 -4.53
CA PRO A 315 -4.13 24.23 -4.90
C PRO A 315 -5.57 24.05 -5.40
N GLU A 316 -6.33 25.15 -5.40
CA GLU A 316 -7.71 25.18 -5.88
C GLU A 316 -7.82 24.86 -7.37
N MET A 317 -6.78 25.20 -8.14
CA MET A 317 -6.64 24.95 -9.57
C MET A 317 -5.40 24.12 -9.86
N LEU A 318 -5.55 23.07 -10.66
CA LEU A 318 -4.46 22.23 -11.15
C LEU A 318 -4.51 22.18 -12.68
N ASP A 319 -3.38 22.39 -13.34
CA ASP A 319 -3.28 22.22 -14.79
C ASP A 319 -3.39 20.73 -15.16
N TYR A 320 -4.22 20.41 -16.15
CA TYR A 320 -4.47 19.04 -16.61
C TYR A 320 -3.17 18.30 -16.95
N ASP A 321 -2.26 18.96 -17.68
CA ASP A 321 -1.00 18.38 -18.15
C ASP A 321 -0.02 18.07 -17.00
N PHE A 322 -0.21 18.68 -15.82
CA PHE A 322 0.64 18.46 -14.64
C PHE A 322 0.09 17.41 -13.67
N VAL A 323 -1.18 16.99 -13.82
CA VAL A 323 -1.78 16.02 -12.91
C VAL A 323 -1.08 14.68 -12.98
N ASP A 324 -0.85 14.13 -14.16
CA ASP A 324 -0.23 12.80 -14.27
C ASP A 324 1.21 12.76 -13.73
N PRO A 325 2.08 13.74 -14.03
CA PRO A 325 3.38 13.89 -13.38
C PRO A 325 3.28 13.99 -11.85
N LEU A 326 2.34 14.80 -11.34
CA LEU A 326 2.10 14.96 -9.90
C LEU A 326 1.70 13.62 -9.25
N ILE A 327 0.79 12.85 -9.86
CA ILE A 327 0.40 11.53 -9.33
C ILE A 327 1.59 10.57 -9.29
N HIS A 328 2.44 10.54 -10.33
CA HIS A 328 3.65 9.72 -10.32
C HIS A 328 4.60 10.11 -9.18
N GLU A 329 4.82 11.40 -8.96
CA GLU A 329 5.65 11.91 -7.86
C GLU A 329 5.12 11.45 -6.50
N ILE A 330 3.81 11.59 -6.27
CA ILE A 330 3.15 11.17 -5.02
C ILE A 330 3.32 9.66 -4.79
N MET A 331 3.10 8.85 -5.83
CA MET A 331 3.21 7.39 -5.71
C MET A 331 4.64 6.95 -5.36
N LEU A 332 5.65 7.57 -5.99
CA LEU A 332 7.06 7.28 -5.71
C LEU A 332 7.46 7.75 -4.31
N LYS A 333 7.05 8.96 -3.92
CA LYS A 333 7.39 9.57 -2.63
C LYS A 333 6.87 8.76 -1.44
N PHE A 334 5.67 8.20 -1.56
CA PHE A 334 5.00 7.49 -0.46
C PHE A 334 4.95 5.97 -0.64
N SER A 335 5.57 5.43 -1.70
CA SER A 335 5.56 4.00 -2.03
C SER A 335 4.15 3.40 -1.97
N LEU A 336 3.19 4.05 -2.65
CA LEU A 336 1.77 3.73 -2.48
C LEU A 336 1.42 2.33 -2.99
N PRO A 337 0.71 1.50 -2.20
CA PRO A 337 0.34 0.13 -2.58
C PRO A 337 -0.93 0.06 -3.46
N ILE A 338 -1.24 1.12 -4.21
CA ILE A 338 -2.47 1.24 -5.00
C ILE A 338 -2.15 1.56 -6.47
N SER A 339 -3.12 1.37 -7.36
CA SER A 339 -2.91 1.65 -8.79
C SER A 339 -2.79 3.15 -9.07
N PHE A 340 -2.17 3.51 -10.21
CA PHE A 340 -2.09 4.89 -10.68
C PHE A 340 -3.49 5.50 -10.85
N LYS A 341 -4.41 4.72 -11.45
CA LYS A 341 -5.80 5.13 -11.68
C LYS A 341 -6.51 5.44 -10.36
N ASP A 342 -6.39 4.57 -9.36
CA ASP A 342 -7.05 4.75 -8.07
C ASP A 342 -6.44 5.92 -7.29
N THR A 343 -5.12 6.10 -7.35
CA THR A 343 -4.43 7.26 -6.76
C THR A 343 -4.99 8.55 -7.35
N LYS A 344 -5.09 8.62 -8.69
CA LYS A 344 -5.67 9.76 -9.40
C LYS A 344 -7.12 10.01 -8.98
N THR A 345 -7.93 8.96 -8.85
CA THR A 345 -9.33 9.09 -8.38
C THR A 345 -9.41 9.67 -6.96
N VAL A 346 -8.58 9.21 -6.03
CA VAL A 346 -8.59 9.73 -4.64
C VAL A 346 -8.14 11.19 -4.58
N ILE A 347 -7.06 11.54 -5.28
CA ILE A 347 -6.50 12.89 -5.30
C ILE A 347 -7.46 13.89 -5.95
N LEU A 348 -8.01 13.53 -7.11
CA LEU A 348 -8.92 14.40 -7.86
C LEU A 348 -10.36 14.36 -7.35
N SER A 349 -10.68 13.57 -6.33
CA SER A 349 -12.01 13.58 -5.74
C SER A 349 -12.34 15.00 -5.23
N GLY A 350 -13.49 15.53 -5.64
CA GLY A 350 -13.86 16.92 -5.35
C GLY A 350 -13.27 17.95 -6.32
N TYR A 351 -12.48 17.53 -7.32
CA TYR A 351 -12.13 18.37 -8.46
C TYR A 351 -13.05 18.09 -9.64
N SER A 352 -13.37 19.14 -10.39
CA SER A 352 -14.07 19.07 -11.67
C SER A 352 -13.16 19.54 -12.79
N LEU A 353 -13.16 18.81 -13.91
CA LEU A 353 -12.39 19.19 -15.10
C LEU A 353 -13.16 20.27 -15.87
N SER A 354 -12.54 21.43 -16.08
CA SER A 354 -13.04 22.52 -16.91
C SER A 354 -11.98 22.88 -17.95
N GLY A 355 -12.20 22.51 -19.22
CA GLY A 355 -11.21 22.70 -20.27
C GLY A 355 -9.92 21.92 -19.97
N LYS A 356 -8.84 22.65 -19.67
CA LYS A 356 -7.50 22.13 -19.37
C LYS A 356 -7.10 22.28 -17.90
N VAL A 357 -8.04 22.54 -17.00
CA VAL A 357 -7.74 22.67 -15.58
C VAL A 357 -8.73 21.88 -14.71
N TYR A 358 -8.24 21.30 -13.63
CA TYR A 358 -9.05 20.74 -12.56
C TYR A 358 -9.30 21.80 -11.48
N LEU A 359 -10.55 21.90 -11.02
CA LEU A 359 -11.00 22.92 -10.06
C LEU A 359 -11.73 22.29 -8.88
N LYS A 360 -11.35 22.62 -7.64
CA LYS A 360 -12.04 22.14 -6.42
C LYS A 360 -13.48 22.67 -6.34
N ASN A 361 -13.66 23.94 -6.66
CA ASN A 361 -14.95 24.63 -6.58
C ASN A 361 -15.35 25.18 -7.95
N LYS A 362 -16.62 25.57 -8.09
CA LYS A 362 -17.03 26.40 -9.23
C LYS A 362 -16.22 27.70 -9.21
N ILE A 363 -15.46 27.93 -10.27
CA ILE A 363 -14.69 29.16 -10.44
C ILE A 363 -15.60 30.28 -10.97
N SER A 364 -15.48 31.48 -10.39
CA SER A 364 -16.17 32.67 -10.88
C SER A 364 -15.50 33.23 -12.13
N LEU A 365 -16.24 34.00 -12.94
CA LEU A 365 -15.66 34.73 -14.09
C LEU A 365 -14.49 35.64 -13.67
N SER A 366 -14.59 36.26 -12.49
CA SER A 366 -13.52 37.09 -11.91
C SER A 366 -12.23 36.30 -11.71
N GLN A 367 -12.31 35.13 -11.08
CA GLN A 367 -11.16 34.25 -10.86
C GLN A 367 -10.59 33.73 -12.19
N MET A 368 -11.44 33.41 -13.18
CA MET A 368 -10.97 33.06 -14.52
C MET A 368 -10.19 34.21 -15.16
N TYR A 369 -10.68 35.45 -15.03
CA TYR A 369 -9.98 36.62 -15.57
C TYR A 369 -8.63 36.82 -14.91
N HIS A 370 -8.59 36.73 -13.58
CA HIS A 370 -7.33 36.83 -12.83
C HIS A 370 -6.32 35.77 -13.30
N ALA A 371 -6.72 34.50 -13.38
CA ALA A 371 -5.84 33.42 -13.81
C ALA A 371 -5.30 33.61 -15.25
N VAL A 372 -6.12 34.10 -16.18
CA VAL A 372 -5.68 34.41 -17.55
C VAL A 372 -4.73 35.59 -17.58
N LEU A 373 -5.03 36.66 -16.85
CA LEU A 373 -4.17 37.85 -16.78
C LEU A 373 -2.81 37.51 -16.17
N GLU A 374 -2.80 36.75 -15.09
CA GLU A 374 -1.57 36.33 -14.39
C GLU A 374 -0.69 35.46 -15.29
N ARG A 375 -1.28 34.51 -16.02
CA ARG A 375 -0.53 33.55 -16.84
C ARG A 375 -0.06 34.12 -18.19
N PHE A 376 -0.89 34.91 -18.87
CA PHE A 376 -0.63 35.34 -20.25
C PHE A 376 -0.34 36.82 -20.41
N TYR A 377 -0.62 37.64 -19.39
CA TYR A 377 -0.41 39.09 -19.42
C TYR A 377 0.42 39.59 -18.23
N PRO A 378 1.59 38.99 -17.92
CA PRO A 378 2.41 39.42 -16.78
C PRO A 378 2.91 40.87 -16.91
N ASN A 379 3.01 41.38 -18.14
CA ASN A 379 3.41 42.75 -18.44
C ASN A 379 2.21 43.69 -18.68
N GLY A 380 1.00 43.23 -18.38
CA GLY A 380 -0.26 43.92 -18.59
C GLY A 380 -0.89 43.68 -19.97
N ILE A 381 -2.20 43.95 -20.03
CA ILE A 381 -3.09 43.80 -21.18
C ILE A 381 -3.48 45.17 -21.74
N GLU A 382 -3.57 45.31 -23.06
CA GLU A 382 -4.08 46.52 -23.70
C GLU A 382 -5.61 46.49 -23.84
N LEU A 383 -6.32 47.36 -23.12
CA LEU A 383 -7.78 47.47 -23.21
C LEU A 383 -8.21 48.29 -24.43
N TYR A 384 -9.45 48.07 -24.87
CA TYR A 384 -10.05 48.72 -26.05
C TYR A 384 -9.37 48.37 -27.38
N ASN A 385 -8.50 47.36 -27.38
CA ASN A 385 -7.91 46.78 -28.59
C ASN A 385 -8.72 45.52 -28.98
N PRO A 386 -9.44 45.54 -30.14
CA PRO A 386 -10.25 44.39 -30.56
C PRO A 386 -9.46 43.08 -30.70
N SER A 387 -8.21 43.15 -31.15
CA SER A 387 -7.34 42.00 -31.29
C SER A 387 -6.99 41.42 -29.92
N GLU A 388 -6.66 42.28 -28.95
CA GLU A 388 -6.33 41.87 -27.58
C GLU A 388 -7.53 41.23 -26.89
N ALA A 389 -8.72 41.80 -27.04
CA ALA A 389 -9.96 41.23 -26.51
C ALA A 389 -10.24 39.83 -27.08
N ASN A 390 -9.95 39.60 -28.36
CA ASN A 390 -10.07 38.28 -28.98
C ASN A 390 -9.02 37.30 -28.45
N CYS A 391 -7.76 37.73 -28.32
CA CYS A 391 -6.70 36.94 -27.69
C CYS A 391 -7.09 36.51 -26.27
N PHE A 392 -7.61 37.43 -25.46
CA PHE A 392 -8.06 37.13 -24.10
C PHE A 392 -9.17 36.07 -24.07
N ARG A 393 -10.21 36.22 -24.91
CA ARG A 393 -11.28 35.22 -25.03
C ARG A 393 -10.74 33.85 -25.43
N ASN A 394 -9.80 33.81 -26.36
CA ASN A 394 -9.15 32.56 -26.78
C ASN A 394 -8.35 31.93 -25.64
N TYR A 395 -7.68 32.72 -24.80
CA TYR A 395 -6.98 32.20 -23.63
C TYR A 395 -7.91 31.66 -22.55
N VAL A 396 -9.01 32.35 -22.26
CA VAL A 396 -10.07 31.83 -21.38
C VAL A 396 -10.58 30.51 -21.94
N ARG A 397 -10.92 30.46 -23.24
CA ARG A 397 -11.41 29.26 -23.90
C ARG A 397 -10.40 28.11 -23.83
N ARG A 398 -9.12 28.41 -24.04
CA ARG A 398 -8.04 27.42 -24.00
C ARG A 398 -7.84 26.82 -22.60
N LEU A 399 -7.98 27.62 -21.55
CA LEU A 399 -7.81 27.15 -20.17
C LEU A 399 -9.06 26.49 -19.61
N PHE A 400 -10.22 27.11 -19.77
CA PHE A 400 -11.44 26.74 -19.05
C PHE A 400 -12.51 26.09 -19.92
N GLY A 401 -12.34 26.05 -21.24
CA GLY A 401 -13.34 25.56 -22.19
C GLY A 401 -14.32 26.65 -22.62
N GLU A 402 -15.50 26.27 -23.12
CA GLU A 402 -16.52 27.25 -23.50
C GLU A 402 -17.09 27.96 -22.27
N VAL A 403 -16.82 29.27 -22.17
CA VAL A 403 -17.27 30.14 -21.09
C VAL A 403 -18.09 31.28 -21.68
N ASN A 404 -19.23 31.60 -21.06
CA ASN A 404 -20.08 32.71 -21.46
C ASN A 404 -19.46 34.07 -21.09
N LEU A 405 -18.57 34.55 -21.94
CA LEU A 405 -17.96 35.87 -21.83
C LEU A 405 -18.82 36.96 -22.49
N PRO A 406 -18.67 38.23 -22.06
CA PRO A 406 -19.30 39.35 -22.75
C PRO A 406 -18.92 39.40 -24.23
N LYS A 407 -19.93 39.35 -25.11
CA LYS A 407 -19.74 39.49 -26.56
C LYS A 407 -19.23 40.88 -26.94
N ASN A 408 -19.69 41.92 -26.24
CA ASN A 408 -19.24 43.29 -26.44
C ASN A 408 -17.85 43.50 -25.83
N ASN A 409 -16.88 43.95 -26.63
CA ASN A 409 -15.52 44.27 -26.18
C ASN A 409 -15.53 45.29 -25.04
N ARG A 410 -16.36 46.34 -25.13
CA ARG A 410 -16.43 47.37 -24.09
C ARG A 410 -16.88 46.80 -22.74
N ALA A 411 -17.77 45.82 -22.75
CA ALA A 411 -18.22 45.17 -21.51
C ALA A 411 -17.11 44.30 -20.91
N LEU A 412 -16.29 43.64 -21.74
CA LEU A 412 -15.11 42.91 -21.28
C LEU A 412 -14.04 43.87 -20.73
N ASP A 413 -13.73 44.94 -21.45
CA ASP A 413 -12.75 45.96 -21.04
C ASP A 413 -13.07 46.55 -19.67
N VAL A 414 -14.34 46.90 -19.42
CA VAL A 414 -14.79 47.42 -18.12
C VAL A 414 -14.53 46.40 -17.01
N ARG A 415 -14.90 45.14 -17.21
CA ARG A 415 -14.65 44.08 -16.21
C ARG A 415 -13.17 43.88 -15.96
N LEU A 416 -12.32 43.88 -16.98
CA LEU A 416 -10.88 43.72 -16.82
C LEU A 416 -10.24 44.94 -16.14
N ALA A 417 -10.78 46.14 -16.37
CA ALA A 417 -10.32 47.36 -15.72
C ALA A 417 -10.55 47.33 -14.20
N ASP A 418 -11.60 46.68 -13.72
CA ASP A 418 -11.91 46.53 -12.28
C ASP A 418 -10.85 45.73 -11.52
N PHE A 419 -10.15 44.79 -12.18
CA PHE A 419 -9.14 43.92 -11.57
C PHE A 419 -7.70 44.38 -11.76
N THR A 420 -7.48 45.44 -12.56
CA THR A 420 -6.13 45.82 -13.03
C THR A 420 -5.83 47.27 -12.73
N ILE A 421 -4.54 47.61 -12.69
CA ILE A 421 -3.99 48.94 -12.47
C ILE A 421 -3.51 49.52 -13.79
N LEU A 422 -3.80 50.79 -14.06
CA LEU A 422 -3.27 51.48 -15.25
C LEU A 422 -1.73 51.51 -15.18
N CYS A 423 -1.04 50.98 -16.19
CA CYS A 423 0.42 50.95 -16.24
C CYS A 423 1.02 51.65 -17.47
N ASP A 424 0.23 51.87 -18.52
CA ASP A 424 0.61 52.69 -19.67
C ASP A 424 -0.65 53.18 -20.39
N ARG A 425 -0.50 53.91 -21.49
CA ARG A 425 -1.61 54.28 -22.38
C ARG A 425 -2.39 53.04 -22.79
N ARG A 426 -3.64 52.95 -22.32
CA ARG A 426 -4.57 51.82 -22.53
C ARG A 426 -4.09 50.47 -21.98
N LYS A 427 -2.90 50.38 -21.40
CA LYS A 427 -2.34 49.16 -20.84
C LYS A 427 -2.59 49.08 -19.34
N ARG A 428 -3.04 47.92 -18.86
CA ARG A 428 -3.29 47.68 -17.44
C ARG A 428 -2.68 46.37 -16.98
N ILE A 429 -2.18 46.32 -15.75
CA ILE A 429 -1.49 45.17 -15.15
C ILE A 429 -2.23 44.70 -13.90
N LEU A 430 -2.13 43.43 -13.53
CA LEU A 430 -2.62 42.98 -12.23
C LEU A 430 -1.86 43.67 -11.08
N PRO A 431 -2.50 43.92 -9.93
CA PRO A 431 -1.83 44.44 -8.74
C PRO A 431 -0.60 43.62 -8.32
N SER A 432 -0.68 42.28 -8.41
CA SER A 432 0.44 41.36 -8.13
C SER A 432 1.65 41.55 -9.05
N GLY A 433 1.46 42.17 -10.22
CA GLY A 433 2.53 42.50 -11.16
C GLY A 433 3.26 43.82 -10.87
N VAL A 434 2.78 44.63 -9.91
CA VAL A 434 3.43 45.89 -9.54
C VAL A 434 4.59 45.63 -8.59
N LYS A 435 5.76 46.17 -8.91
CA LYS A 435 6.99 46.03 -8.12
C LYS A 435 7.40 47.41 -7.63
N VAL A 436 7.11 47.72 -6.37
CA VAL A 436 7.47 48.97 -5.70
C VAL A 436 7.59 48.72 -4.21
N SER A 437 8.59 49.31 -3.54
CA SER A 437 8.72 49.20 -2.09
C SER A 437 7.70 50.09 -1.38
N LEU A 438 7.24 49.64 -0.21
CA LEU A 438 6.38 50.44 0.68
C LEU A 438 7.05 51.75 1.08
N ASP A 439 8.37 51.74 1.32
CA ASP A 439 9.12 52.94 1.68
C ASP A 439 9.05 54.02 0.60
N LEU A 440 9.24 53.63 -0.67
CA LEU A 440 9.14 54.57 -1.79
C LEU A 440 7.71 55.09 -1.94
N LEU A 441 6.72 54.22 -1.78
CA LEU A 441 5.31 54.60 -1.87
C LEU A 441 4.91 55.59 -0.77
N ASN A 442 5.35 55.35 0.47
CA ASN A 442 5.15 56.25 1.60
C ASN A 442 5.87 57.58 1.40
N LYS A 443 7.10 57.57 0.86
CA LYS A 443 7.84 58.79 0.55
C LYS A 443 7.11 59.67 -0.48
N ILE A 444 6.50 59.05 -1.50
CA ILE A 444 5.68 59.76 -2.49
C ILE A 444 4.42 60.33 -1.83
N HIS A 445 3.76 59.57 -0.96
CA HIS A 445 2.58 59.98 -0.21
C HIS A 445 2.86 61.17 0.71
N GLU A 446 3.94 61.13 1.48
CA GLU A 446 4.38 62.24 2.34
C GLU A 446 4.72 63.50 1.52
N ALA A 447 5.36 63.35 0.36
CA ALA A 447 5.63 64.47 -0.53
C ALA A 447 4.34 65.10 -1.09
N ILE A 448 3.32 64.28 -1.36
CA ILE A 448 1.98 64.78 -1.73
C ILE A 448 1.39 65.57 -0.56
N LYS A 449 1.38 65.02 0.67
CA LYS A 449 0.83 65.70 1.86
C LYS A 449 1.55 67.01 2.20
N ALA A 450 2.88 67.03 2.14
CA ALA A 450 3.69 68.22 2.42
C ALA A 450 3.62 69.31 1.34
N SER A 451 3.16 69.00 0.12
CA SER A 451 3.05 69.98 -0.97
C SER A 451 2.08 71.12 -0.64
N LYS A 452 2.47 72.38 -0.92
CA LYS A 452 1.55 73.53 -0.78
C LYS A 452 0.45 73.57 -1.85
N LYS A 453 0.57 72.76 -2.91
CA LYS A 453 -0.42 72.70 -3.99
C LYS A 453 -1.59 71.81 -3.57
N HIS A 454 -2.80 72.33 -3.74
CA HIS A 454 -4.03 71.56 -3.53
C HIS A 454 -4.25 70.52 -4.65
N GLU A 455 -3.85 70.84 -5.88
CA GLU A 455 -3.89 69.94 -7.04
C GLU A 455 -2.47 69.68 -7.57
N ILE A 456 -2.11 68.42 -7.75
CA ILE A 456 -0.77 67.99 -8.19
C ILE A 456 -0.88 67.14 -9.45
N LEU A 457 -0.11 67.48 -10.48
CA LEU A 457 -0.07 66.74 -11.74
C LEU A 457 0.75 65.45 -11.59
N PHE A 458 0.26 64.32 -12.14
CA PHE A 458 1.02 63.06 -12.11
C PHE A 458 2.36 63.15 -12.84
N LYS A 459 2.45 64.00 -13.87
CA LYS A 459 3.70 64.26 -14.59
C LYS A 459 4.73 64.96 -13.70
N GLU A 460 4.29 65.88 -12.85
CA GLU A 460 5.16 66.57 -11.88
C GLU A 460 5.69 65.57 -10.86
N LEU A 461 4.80 64.80 -10.23
CA LEU A 461 5.19 63.76 -9.26
C LEU A 461 6.14 62.73 -9.88
N PHE A 462 5.85 62.27 -11.09
CA PHE A 462 6.71 61.31 -11.77
C PHE A 462 8.11 61.87 -12.00
N GLU A 463 8.24 63.11 -12.51
CA GLU A 463 9.56 63.70 -12.74
C GLU A 463 10.33 63.92 -11.42
N THR A 464 9.65 64.27 -10.32
CA THR A 464 10.28 64.38 -8.99
C THR A 464 10.90 63.06 -8.51
N PHE A 465 10.20 61.94 -8.70
CA PHE A 465 10.63 60.62 -8.20
C PHE A 465 11.25 59.72 -9.27
N LYS A 466 11.40 60.21 -10.50
CA LYS A 466 11.75 59.43 -11.70
C LYS A 466 12.98 58.56 -11.53
N LYS A 467 14.05 59.13 -10.98
CA LYS A 467 15.32 58.42 -10.80
C LYS A 467 15.15 57.21 -9.89
N GLU A 468 14.45 57.39 -8.77
CA GLU A 468 14.22 56.35 -7.78
C GLU A 468 13.24 55.29 -8.31
N LEU A 469 12.12 55.73 -8.90
CA LEU A 469 11.12 54.86 -9.54
C LEU A 469 11.74 53.94 -10.60
N LEU A 470 12.55 54.49 -11.52
CA LEU A 470 13.18 53.69 -12.58
C LEU A 470 14.27 52.75 -12.07
N GLN A 471 14.87 53.03 -10.91
CA GLN A 471 15.95 52.21 -10.33
C GLN A 471 15.42 51.09 -9.44
N THR A 472 14.32 51.31 -8.72
CA THR A 472 13.87 50.40 -7.66
C THR A 472 12.48 49.81 -7.89
N SER A 473 11.81 50.18 -8.99
CA SER A 473 10.44 49.75 -9.28
C SER A 473 10.25 49.43 -10.77
N ASN A 474 9.08 48.88 -11.14
CA ASN A 474 8.68 48.76 -12.55
C ASN A 474 7.82 49.93 -13.05
N ILE A 475 7.71 51.02 -12.29
CA ILE A 475 6.91 52.20 -12.61
C ILE A 475 7.68 53.07 -13.60
N SER A 476 7.44 52.86 -14.90
CA SER A 476 8.22 53.46 -15.98
C SER A 476 7.71 54.81 -16.49
N ASN A 477 6.49 55.20 -16.13
CA ASN A 477 5.84 56.40 -16.65
C ASN A 477 4.79 56.97 -15.68
N SER A 478 4.31 58.19 -15.98
CA SER A 478 3.33 58.89 -15.16
C SER A 478 1.94 58.26 -15.13
N TYR A 479 1.53 57.51 -16.17
CA TYR A 479 0.27 56.75 -16.14
C TYR A 479 0.35 55.58 -15.18
N PHE A 480 1.50 54.92 -15.08
CA PHE A 480 1.72 53.85 -14.12
C PHE A 480 1.69 54.39 -12.69
N LEU A 481 2.39 55.50 -12.44
CA LEU A 481 2.34 56.15 -11.13
C LEU A 481 0.91 56.57 -10.76
N GLN A 482 0.17 57.16 -11.71
CA GLN A 482 -1.25 57.48 -11.54
C GLN A 482 -2.07 56.24 -11.16
N GLY A 483 -1.92 55.15 -11.91
CA GLY A 483 -2.66 53.92 -11.67
C GLY A 483 -2.40 53.37 -10.27
N LEU A 484 -1.13 53.29 -9.86
CA LEU A 484 -0.75 52.83 -8.54
C LEU A 484 -1.31 53.72 -7.43
N LEU A 485 -1.13 55.04 -7.52
CA LEU A 485 -1.63 55.95 -6.49
C LEU A 485 -3.15 55.88 -6.37
N LYS A 486 -3.87 55.75 -7.49
CA LYS A 486 -5.32 55.57 -7.48
C LYS A 486 -5.71 54.23 -6.85
N TYR A 487 -4.97 53.17 -7.11
CA TYR A 487 -5.23 51.85 -6.50
C TYR A 487 -5.00 51.86 -4.99
N THR A 488 -3.95 52.53 -4.52
CA THR A 488 -3.57 52.50 -3.11
C THR A 488 -4.25 53.58 -2.25
N PHE A 489 -4.52 54.76 -2.81
CA PHE A 489 -4.94 55.95 -2.04
C PHE A 489 -6.27 56.57 -2.52
N ALA A 490 -7.12 55.81 -3.21
CA ALA A 490 -8.44 56.29 -3.67
C ALA A 490 -9.31 56.89 -2.55
N ASP A 491 -9.12 56.41 -1.31
CA ASP A 491 -9.88 56.84 -0.14
C ASP A 491 -9.30 58.10 0.52
N GLU A 492 -8.08 58.53 0.15
CA GLU A 492 -7.43 59.72 0.72
C GLU A 492 -7.44 60.93 -0.22
N PHE A 493 -7.39 60.68 -1.53
CA PHE A 493 -7.28 61.75 -2.53
C PHE A 493 -8.34 61.63 -3.63
N ASP A 494 -8.67 62.76 -4.25
CA ASP A 494 -9.56 62.79 -5.40
C ASP A 494 -8.76 62.76 -6.70
N PHE A 495 -8.95 61.68 -7.47
CA PHE A 495 -8.20 61.42 -8.69
C PHE A 495 -8.94 61.92 -9.93
N THR A 496 -8.30 62.80 -10.69
CA THR A 496 -8.75 63.19 -12.03
C THR A 496 -7.95 62.45 -13.12
N ARG A 497 -8.19 62.80 -14.38
CA ARG A 497 -7.46 62.23 -15.52
C ARG A 497 -5.95 62.55 -15.49
N TYR A 498 -5.56 63.72 -14.99
CA TYR A 498 -4.18 64.23 -15.08
C TYR A 498 -3.57 64.66 -13.76
N SER A 499 -4.39 64.77 -12.71
CA SER A 499 -3.99 65.27 -11.40
C SER A 499 -4.63 64.46 -10.28
N LEU A 500 -4.05 64.59 -9.10
CA LEU A 500 -4.71 64.27 -7.83
C LEU A 500 -4.97 65.56 -7.07
N LYS A 501 -6.08 65.60 -6.34
CA LYS A 501 -6.46 66.69 -5.44
C LYS A 501 -6.48 66.18 -4.01
N LYS A 502 -6.00 67.01 -3.10
CA LYS A 502 -6.16 66.77 -1.67
C LYS A 502 -7.62 66.96 -1.33
N ARG A 503 -8.21 66.04 -0.56
CA ARG A 503 -9.50 66.33 0.06
C ARG A 503 -9.25 67.44 1.09
N GLU A 504 -10.12 68.43 1.13
CA GLU A 504 -10.10 69.39 2.23
C GLU A 504 -10.45 68.58 3.49
N ASP A 505 -9.62 68.68 4.53
CA ASP A 505 -9.96 68.12 5.84
C ASP A 505 -11.25 68.81 6.31
N ASP A 506 -12.26 68.04 6.71
CA ASP A 506 -13.37 68.54 7.53
C ASP A 506 -12.86 68.95 8.93
#